data_AF-A0A8S1DZ73-F1
#
_entry.id   AF-A0A8S1DZ73-F1
#
_cell.length_a   1.000
_cell.length_b   1.000
_cell.length_c   1.000
_cell.angle_alpha   90.00
_cell.angle_beta   90.00
_cell.angle_gamma   90.00
#
_symmetry.space_group_name_H-M   'P 1'
#
loop_
_entity.id
_entity.type
_entity.pdbx_description
1 polymer ?
#
loop_
_entity_poly.entity_id
_entity_poly.type
_entity_poly.pdbx_seq_one_letter_code
_entity_poly.pdbx_strand_id
1 'polypeptide(L)'
;MAPDVFYPAAGTASKAHCSSMQQYRQMHARSLEQPEQFWGQIAEQFHWEAPTKGKFFEFNFDIRKGPVFVRWMHQASTNICYNL
;
A
#
# COMPACT_ATOMS: atom_id res chain seq x y z
N MET A 1 -1.83 5.35 -34.61
CA MET A 1 -0.96 6.34 -33.93
C MET A 1 -0.81 5.88 -32.49
N ALA A 2 0.42 5.65 -32.02
CA ALA A 2 0.62 5.43 -30.60
C ALA A 2 0.27 6.74 -29.86
N PRO A 3 -0.36 6.70 -28.68
CA PRO A 3 -0.72 7.90 -27.95
C PRO A 3 0.54 8.70 -27.60
N ASP A 4 0.48 10.02 -27.73
CA ASP A 4 1.55 10.91 -27.29
C ASP A 4 1.75 10.75 -25.77
N VAL A 5 2.98 10.42 -25.37
CA VAL A 5 3.35 10.26 -23.96
C VAL A 5 3.89 11.58 -23.44
N PHE A 6 3.21 12.17 -22.47
CA PHE A 6 3.61 13.43 -21.84
C PHE A 6 4.31 13.17 -20.51
N TYR A 7 5.55 13.60 -20.39
CA TYR A 7 6.33 13.49 -19.16
C TYR A 7 6.09 14.68 -18.23
N PRO A 8 6.13 14.47 -16.90
CA PRO A 8 6.12 15.58 -15.96
C PRO A 8 7.36 16.46 -16.12
N ALA A 9 7.23 17.74 -15.82
CA ALA A 9 8.37 18.65 -15.77
C ALA A 9 9.43 18.16 -14.78
N ALA A 10 10.71 18.36 -15.10
CA ALA A 10 11.82 17.85 -14.30
C ALA A 10 11.77 18.30 -12.83
N GLY A 11 11.33 19.54 -12.57
CA GLY A 11 11.18 20.07 -11.21
C GLY A 11 10.05 19.42 -10.41
N THR A 12 9.02 18.88 -11.07
CA THR A 12 7.95 18.11 -10.44
C THR A 12 8.40 16.67 -10.18
N ALA A 13 9.06 16.05 -11.16
CA ALA A 13 9.53 14.67 -11.05
C ALA A 13 10.55 14.49 -9.91
N SER A 14 11.47 15.43 -9.71
CA SER A 14 12.51 15.33 -8.67
C SER A 14 11.98 15.44 -7.24
N LYS A 15 10.80 16.06 -7.05
CA LYS A 15 10.17 16.24 -5.73
C LYS A 15 9.06 15.21 -5.46
N ALA A 16 8.72 14.39 -6.45
CA ALA A 16 7.67 13.40 -6.31
C ALA A 16 8.15 12.21 -5.45
N HIS A 17 7.25 11.65 -4.64
CA HIS A 17 7.52 10.40 -3.90
C HIS A 17 7.84 9.22 -4.84
N CYS A 18 7.40 9.30 -6.10
CA CYS A 18 7.80 8.43 -7.18
C CYS A 18 8.27 9.27 -8.37
N SER A 19 9.59 9.32 -8.56
CA SER A 19 10.26 10.23 -9.50
C SER A 19 10.37 9.71 -10.93
N SER A 20 10.13 8.42 -11.14
CA SER A 20 10.25 7.79 -12.47
C SER A 20 9.34 6.59 -12.64
N MET A 21 9.05 6.24 -13.90
CA MET A 21 8.32 5.02 -14.22
C MET A 21 9.07 3.75 -13.81
N GLN A 22 10.40 3.79 -13.77
CA GLN A 22 11.19 2.66 -13.28
C GLN A 22 10.99 2.46 -11.77
N GLN A 23 11.07 3.54 -10.99
CA GLN A 23 10.81 3.51 -9.55
C GLN A 23 9.39 3.00 -9.26
N TYR A 24 8.39 3.51 -10.01
CA TYR A 24 7.01 3.03 -9.89
C TYR A 24 6.92 1.52 -10.10
N ARG A 25 7.49 0.99 -11.19
CA ARG A 25 7.45 -0.44 -11.51
C ARG A 25 8.11 -1.28 -10.41
N GLN A 26 9.22 -0.82 -9.85
CA GLN A 26 9.90 -1.51 -8.75
C GLN A 26 9.05 -1.51 -7.47
N MET A 27 8.48 -0.37 -7.09
CA MET A 27 7.60 -0.26 -5.92
C MET A 27 6.35 -1.12 -6.09
N HIS A 28 5.74 -1.08 -7.28
CA HIS A 28 4.55 -1.87 -7.61
C HIS A 28 4.84 -3.37 -7.56
N ALA A 29 5.94 -3.82 -8.17
CA ALA A 29 6.37 -5.23 -8.09
C ALA A 29 6.54 -5.66 -6.63
N ARG A 30 7.25 -4.87 -5.82
CA ARG A 30 7.44 -5.15 -4.39
C ARG A 30 6.12 -5.20 -3.62
N SER A 31 5.15 -4.32 -3.93
CA SER A 31 3.83 -4.32 -3.28
C SER A 31 3.00 -5.58 -3.57
N LEU A 32 3.30 -6.30 -4.65
CA LEU A 32 2.62 -7.54 -5.04
C LEU A 32 3.37 -8.78 -4.57
N GLU A 33 4.70 -8.78 -4.69
CA GLU A 33 5.56 -9.93 -4.32
C GLU A 33 5.77 -10.04 -2.81
N GLN A 34 5.88 -8.89 -2.11
CA GLN A 34 6.13 -8.83 -0.67
C GLN A 34 5.16 -7.85 0.00
N PRO A 35 3.85 -8.09 -0.08
CA PRO A 35 2.82 -7.13 0.31
C PRO A 35 2.88 -6.77 1.80
N GLU A 36 3.09 -7.74 2.70
CA GLU A 36 3.14 -7.47 4.15
C GLU A 36 4.31 -6.55 4.52
N GLN A 37 5.49 -6.74 3.90
CA GLN A 37 6.64 -5.89 4.15
C GLN A 37 6.46 -4.50 3.55
N PHE A 38 5.96 -4.41 2.32
CA PHE A 38 5.76 -3.13 1.64
C PHE A 38 4.72 -2.27 2.36
N TRP A 39 3.54 -2.83 2.62
CA TRP A 39 2.46 -2.11 3.31
C TRP A 39 2.76 -1.92 4.80
N GLY A 40 3.50 -2.84 5.42
CA GLY A 40 3.99 -2.69 6.80
C GLY A 40 4.86 -1.45 6.98
N GLN A 41 5.83 -1.23 6.09
CA GLN A 41 6.67 -0.02 6.10
C GLN A 41 5.86 1.28 5.95
N ILE A 42 4.73 1.23 5.24
CA ILE A 42 3.83 2.38 5.13
C ILE A 42 3.02 2.54 6.42
N ALA A 43 2.52 1.44 7.00
CA ALA A 43 1.75 1.46 8.24
C ALA A 43 2.56 1.98 9.44
N GLU A 44 3.88 1.75 9.47
CA GLU A 44 4.80 2.25 10.49
C GLU A 44 4.88 3.79 10.55
N GLN A 45 4.43 4.51 9.51
CA GLN A 45 4.40 5.97 9.50
C GLN A 45 3.26 6.55 10.36
N PHE A 46 2.33 5.70 10.79
CA PHE A 46 1.18 6.08 11.61
C PHE A 46 1.37 5.64 13.06
N HIS A 47 0.72 6.37 13.97
CA HIS A 47 0.56 5.98 15.35
C HIS A 47 -0.46 4.83 15.46
N TRP A 48 -0.07 3.79 16.19
CA TRP A 48 -0.93 2.66 16.55
C TRP A 48 -0.90 2.47 18.06
N GLU A 49 -2.06 2.43 18.69
CA GLU A 49 -2.20 2.13 20.12
C GLU A 49 -1.84 0.67 20.38
N ALA A 50 -2.33 -0.22 19.50
CA ALA A 50 -1.93 -1.60 19.44
C ALA A 50 -1.47 -1.93 18.00
N PRO A 51 -0.18 -2.23 17.77
CA PRO A 51 0.28 -2.67 16.46
C PRO A 51 -0.27 -4.06 16.12
N THR A 52 -0.30 -4.40 14.83
CA THR A 52 -0.75 -5.73 14.38
C THR A 52 0.15 -6.84 14.95
N LYS A 53 -0.45 -7.86 15.55
CA LYS A 53 0.26 -9.05 16.10
C LYS A 53 -0.01 -10.34 15.31
N GLY A 54 -0.80 -10.26 14.24
CA GLY A 54 -1.21 -11.40 13.44
C GLY A 54 -1.08 -11.11 11.94
N LYS A 55 -1.85 -11.84 11.13
CA LYS A 55 -1.87 -11.67 9.67
C LYS A 55 -2.07 -10.20 9.29
N PHE A 56 -1.21 -9.67 8.44
CA PHE A 56 -1.26 -8.27 8.04
C PHE A 56 -2.51 -7.99 7.19
N PHE A 57 -2.89 -8.91 6.30
CA PHE A 57 -4.15 -8.88 5.60
C PHE A 57 -4.68 -10.31 5.38
N GLU A 58 -5.99 -10.43 5.22
CA GLU A 58 -6.66 -11.69 4.91
C GLU A 58 -7.91 -11.39 4.09
N PHE A 59 -8.16 -12.18 3.06
CA PHE A 59 -9.36 -12.02 2.23
C PHE A 59 -9.90 -13.36 1.73
N ASN A 60 -11.19 -13.36 1.41
CA ASN A 60 -11.84 -14.39 0.62
C ASN A 60 -12.74 -13.73 -0.42
N PHE A 61 -12.47 -14.01 -1.70
CA PHE A 61 -13.35 -13.62 -2.81
C PHE A 61 -14.06 -14.83 -3.45
N ASP A 62 -13.77 -16.04 -2.98
CA ASP A 62 -14.42 -17.26 -3.49
C ASP A 62 -15.67 -17.54 -2.65
N ILE A 63 -16.84 -17.29 -3.26
CA ILE A 63 -18.15 -17.50 -2.63
C ILE A 63 -18.40 -18.96 -2.21
N ARG A 64 -17.64 -19.91 -2.77
CA ARG A 64 -17.76 -21.34 -2.41
C ARG A 64 -17.00 -21.68 -1.13
N LYS A 65 -16.01 -20.85 -0.74
CA LYS A 65 -15.16 -21.07 0.45
C LYS A 65 -15.72 -20.40 1.72
N GLY A 66 -16.87 -19.76 1.61
CA GLY A 66 -17.53 -19.05 2.71
C GLY A 66 -17.84 -17.59 2.36
N PRO A 67 -18.15 -16.76 3.38
CA PRO A 67 -18.46 -15.35 3.16
C PRO A 67 -17.32 -14.61 2.47
N VAL A 68 -17.68 -13.64 1.63
CA VAL A 68 -16.71 -12.71 1.04
C VAL A 68 -16.27 -11.74 2.11
N PHE A 69 -14.96 -11.58 2.30
CA PHE A 69 -14.41 -10.63 3.26
C PHE A 69 -13.04 -10.12 2.83
N VAL A 70 -12.68 -8.95 3.34
CA VAL A 70 -11.35 -8.37 3.27
C VAL A 70 -11.05 -7.76 4.63
N ARG A 71 -9.94 -8.16 5.25
CA ARG A 71 -9.46 -7.66 6.53
C ARG A 71 -8.03 -7.19 6.38
N TRP A 72 -7.75 -6.01 6.91
CA TRP A 72 -6.42 -5.43 7.01
C TRP A 72 -6.14 -5.15 8.47
N MET A 73 -4.96 -5.54 8.95
CA MET A 73 -4.46 -5.30 10.29
C MET A 73 -5.53 -5.54 11.38
N HIS A 74 -6.28 -6.64 11.28
CA HIS A 74 -7.54 -6.84 12.03
C HIS A 74 -7.38 -6.75 13.56
N GLN A 75 -6.19 -7.05 14.07
CA GLN A 75 -5.87 -7.01 15.50
C GLN A 75 -5.19 -5.70 15.94
N ALA A 76 -4.97 -4.75 15.02
CA ALA A 76 -4.40 -3.47 15.33
C ALA A 76 -5.49 -2.46 15.72
N SER A 77 -5.14 -1.51 16.59
CA SER A 77 -6.02 -0.39 16.96
C SER A 77 -5.28 0.93 16.83
N THR A 78 -6.01 1.94 16.36
CA THR A 78 -5.52 3.31 16.27
C THR A 78 -6.69 4.27 16.41
N ASN A 79 -6.38 5.50 16.79
CA ASN A 79 -7.31 6.61 16.75
C ASN A 79 -6.92 7.50 15.57
N ILE A 80 -7.86 7.72 14.64
CA ILE A 80 -7.63 8.52 13.44
C ILE A 80 -7.24 9.96 13.81
N CYS A 81 -7.82 10.53 14.87
CA CYS A 81 -7.53 11.91 15.28
C CYS A 81 -6.10 12.09 15.82
N TYR A 82 -5.42 11.02 16.26
CA TYR A 82 -4.02 11.08 16.67
C TYR A 82 -3.03 11.08 15.48
N ASN A 83 -3.52 10.78 14.28
CA ASN A 83 -2.73 10.68 13.05
C ASN A 83 -2.92 11.87 12.09
N LEU A 84 -3.64 12.91 12.52
CA LEU A 84 -3.90 14.14 11.75
C LEU A 84 -2.83 15.21 12.01
#